data_AF-W7L6Y2-F1
#
_entry.id   AF-W7L6Y2-F1
#
_cell.length_a   1.000
_cell.length_b   1.000
_cell.length_c   1.000
_cell.angle_alpha   90.00
_cell.angle_beta   90.00
_cell.angle_gamma   90.00
#
_symmetry.space_group_name_H-M   'P 1'
#
loop_
_entity.id
_entity.type
_entity.pdbx_description
1 polymer ?
#
loop_
_entity_poly.entity_id
_entity_poly.type
_entity_poly.pdbx_seq_one_letter_code
_entity_poly.pdbx_strand_id
1 'polypeptide(L)'
;MTNRDYEGKKVSIWLAYFVASSRSKGRRYSKKIKVNVTDIINASRELGLNPEYLEKVHPASKIKGVIIVDKLGSKSQTIKKIMEYIQSQPKK
;
A
#
# COMPACT_ATOMS: atom_id res chain seq x y z
N MET A 1 11.44 13.50 -5.87
CA MET A 1 10.13 12.89 -5.58
C MET A 1 9.98 12.66 -4.08
N THR A 2 9.53 13.69 -3.39
CA THR A 2 9.28 13.74 -1.95
C THR A 2 7.78 13.59 -1.72
N ASN A 3 7.33 13.06 -0.58
CA ASN A 3 5.90 12.88 -0.25
C ASN A 3 5.02 14.16 -0.39
N ARG A 4 5.62 15.34 -0.55
CA ARG A 4 4.95 16.63 -0.73
C ARG A 4 4.53 16.93 -2.17
N ASP A 5 5.07 16.22 -3.16
CA ASP A 5 4.86 16.53 -4.59
C ASP A 5 3.43 16.25 -5.08
N TYR A 6 2.61 15.51 -4.32
CA TYR A 6 1.27 15.12 -4.75
C TYR A 6 0.14 16.02 -4.27
N GLU A 7 0.39 17.18 -3.64
CA GLU A 7 -0.64 18.10 -3.13
C GLU A 7 -1.71 17.41 -2.26
N GLY A 8 -1.38 16.29 -1.63
CA GLY A 8 -2.36 15.47 -0.90
C GLY A 8 -3.40 14.75 -1.78
N LYS A 9 -3.25 14.72 -3.11
CA LYS A 9 -4.09 13.97 -4.06
C LYS A 9 -3.67 12.51 -4.21
N LYS A 10 -2.39 12.19 -4.02
CA LYS A 10 -1.89 10.80 -4.05
C LYS A 10 -1.21 10.39 -2.75
N VAL A 11 -1.16 9.08 -2.52
CA VAL A 11 -0.51 8.47 -1.36
C VAL A 11 0.40 7.33 -1.76
N SER A 12 1.57 7.29 -1.12
CA SER A 12 2.54 6.22 -1.23
C SER A 12 2.21 5.07 -0.26
N ILE A 13 1.95 3.90 -0.83
CA ILE A 13 1.68 2.65 -0.13
C ILE A 13 2.90 1.76 -0.28
N TRP A 14 3.57 1.50 0.84
CA TRP A 14 4.72 0.60 0.86
C TRP A 14 4.26 -0.81 1.15
N LEU A 15 4.80 -1.81 0.44
CA LEU A 15 4.53 -3.22 0.74
C LEU A 15 4.88 -3.57 2.20
N ALA A 16 5.91 -2.90 2.74
CA ALA A 16 6.33 -2.97 4.13
C ALA A 16 5.20 -2.70 5.14
N TYR A 17 4.18 -1.91 4.78
CA TYR A 17 3.05 -1.62 5.66
C TYR A 17 2.25 -2.86 6.05
N PHE A 18 2.32 -3.92 5.24
CA PHE A 18 1.57 -5.16 5.43
C PHE A 18 2.46 -6.34 5.82
N VAL A 19 3.62 -6.48 5.16
CA VAL A 19 4.46 -7.69 5.28
C VAL A 19 5.65 -7.57 6.24
N ALA A 20 5.95 -6.37 6.75
CA ALA A 20 7.10 -6.18 7.64
C ALA A 20 6.99 -7.00 8.94
N SER A 21 8.13 -7.40 9.50
CA SER A 21 8.22 -8.26 10.69
C SER A 21 7.74 -7.59 11.98
N SER A 22 7.79 -6.26 12.07
CA SER A 22 7.35 -5.48 13.24
C SER A 22 6.80 -4.10 12.85
N ARG A 23 6.13 -3.43 13.79
CA ARG A 23 5.69 -2.02 13.63
C ARG A 23 6.87 -1.06 13.48
N SER A 24 7.97 -1.28 14.21
CA SER A 24 9.21 -0.50 14.09
C SER A 24 9.87 -0.65 12.71
N LYS A 25 9.62 -1.74 12.00
CA LYS A 25 10.07 -1.97 10.61
C LYS A 25 9.06 -1.47 9.57
N GLY A 26 8.01 -0.78 9.97
CA GLY A 26 7.05 -0.13 9.06
C GLY A 26 5.70 -0.82 8.93
N ARG A 27 5.45 -1.95 9.62
CA ARG A 27 4.12 -2.58 9.60
C ARG A 27 3.09 -1.66 10.24
N ARG A 28 1.97 -1.42 9.56
CA ARG A 28 0.85 -0.62 10.07
C ARG A 28 -0.25 -1.47 10.73
N TYR A 29 -0.35 -2.74 10.33
CA TYR A 29 -1.33 -3.69 10.86
C TYR A 29 -0.78 -4.46 12.07
N SER A 30 -1.69 -4.94 12.94
CA SER A 30 -1.33 -5.73 14.12
C SER A 30 -0.64 -7.03 13.73
N LYS A 31 -1.28 -7.78 12.81
CA LYS A 31 -0.78 -9.02 12.23
C LYS A 31 -0.12 -8.78 10.87
N LYS A 32 0.84 -9.65 10.52
CA LYS A 32 1.44 -9.70 9.18
C LYS A 32 0.38 -10.20 8.20
N ILE A 33 0.17 -9.47 7.12
CA ILE A 33 -0.78 -9.86 6.08
C ILE A 33 0.01 -10.38 4.89
N LYS A 34 -0.33 -11.57 4.40
CA LYS A 34 0.26 -12.14 3.18
C LYS A 34 -0.39 -11.48 1.97
N VAL A 35 0.29 -10.48 1.41
CA VAL A 35 -0.08 -9.72 0.21
C VAL A 35 1.16 -9.41 -0.60
N ASN A 36 1.01 -9.42 -1.92
CA ASN A 36 2.04 -9.09 -2.88
C ASN A 36 1.76 -7.72 -3.52
N VAL A 37 2.75 -7.19 -4.24
CA VAL A 37 2.60 -5.94 -4.99
C VAL A 37 1.45 -6.03 -5.98
N THR A 38 1.33 -7.15 -6.70
CA THR A 38 0.29 -7.39 -7.70
C THR A 38 -1.12 -7.32 -7.10
N ASP A 39 -1.32 -7.87 -5.90
CA ASP A 39 -2.61 -7.83 -5.22
C ASP A 39 -3.04 -6.38 -4.93
N ILE A 40 -2.08 -5.56 -4.48
CA ILE A 40 -2.30 -4.15 -4.18
C ILE A 40 -2.59 -3.37 -5.46
N ILE A 41 -1.86 -3.62 -6.54
CA ILE A 41 -2.09 -2.97 -7.85
C ILE A 41 -3.47 -3.33 -8.37
N ASN A 42 -3.84 -4.61 -8.39
CA ASN A 42 -5.14 -5.07 -8.89
C ASN A 42 -6.26 -4.45 -8.05
N ALA A 43 -6.20 -4.55 -6.73
CA ALA A 43 -7.19 -3.94 -5.84
C ALA A 43 -7.30 -2.43 -6.03
N SER A 44 -6.18 -1.74 -6.20
CA SER A 44 -6.19 -0.28 -6.41
C SER A 44 -6.77 0.10 -7.78
N ARG A 45 -6.56 -0.73 -8.81
CA ARG A 45 -7.16 -0.53 -10.14
C ARG A 45 -8.66 -0.73 -10.11
N GLU A 46 -9.14 -1.79 -9.47
CA GLU A 46 -10.57 -2.07 -9.29
C GLU A 46 -11.29 -0.98 -8.47
N LEU A 47 -10.58 -0.39 -7.50
CA LEU A 47 -11.09 0.75 -6.72
C LEU A 47 -10.98 2.10 -7.45
N GLY A 48 -10.47 2.14 -8.69
CA GLY A 48 -10.32 3.37 -9.47
C GLY A 48 -9.25 4.34 -8.96
N LEU A 49 -8.25 3.84 -8.21
CA LEU A 49 -7.23 4.66 -7.54
C LEU A 49 -5.95 4.86 -8.36
N ASN A 50 -5.97 4.57 -9.67
CA ASN A 50 -4.87 4.79 -10.63
C ASN A 50 -3.47 4.42 -10.08
N PRO A 51 -3.22 3.12 -9.81
CA PRO A 51 -1.97 2.68 -9.19
C PRO A 51 -0.76 2.83 -10.12
N GLU A 52 0.33 3.34 -9.57
CA GLU A 52 1.63 3.45 -10.21
C GLU A 52 2.68 2.71 -9.37
N TYR A 53 3.33 1.71 -9.96
CA TYR A 53 4.36 0.94 -9.28
C TYR A 53 5.73 1.61 -9.42
N LEU A 54 6.40 1.81 -8.29
CA LEU A 54 7.79 2.25 -8.25
C LEU A 54 8.64 1.20 -7.55
N GLU A 55 9.71 0.79 -8.20
CA GLU A 55 10.68 -0.16 -7.66
C GLU A 55 11.62 0.53 -6.66
N LYS A 56 11.06 0.93 -5.51
CA LYS A 56 11.78 1.55 -4.40
C LYS A 56 11.92 0.59 -3.23
N VAL A 57 13.03 0.71 -2.50
CA VAL A 57 13.34 -0.09 -1.31
C VAL A 57 12.94 0.68 -0.05
N HIS A 58 12.14 0.08 0.82
CA HIS A 58 11.75 0.71 2.08
C HIS A 58 12.99 0.84 2.99
N PRO A 59 13.36 2.06 3.44
CA PRO A 59 14.64 2.28 4.13
C PRO A 59 14.83 1.42 5.38
N ALA A 60 13.77 1.25 6.19
CA ALA A 60 13.84 0.58 7.48
C ALA A 60 13.73 -0.95 7.42
N SER A 61 13.00 -1.49 6.43
CA SER A 61 12.73 -2.94 6.32
C SER A 61 13.43 -3.61 5.15
N LYS A 62 14.02 -2.84 4.23
CA LYS A 62 14.62 -3.34 2.98
C LYS A 62 13.65 -4.10 2.07
N ILE A 63 12.35 -4.01 2.34
CA ILE A 63 11.30 -4.60 1.50
C ILE A 63 11.14 -3.72 0.26
N LYS A 64 11.17 -4.35 -0.92
CA LYS A 64 10.94 -3.69 -2.20
C LYS A 64 9.44 -3.48 -2.44
N GLY A 65 9.11 -2.37 -3.10
CA GLY A 65 7.78 -2.12 -3.63
C GLY A 65 7.10 -0.92 -2.97
N VAL A 66 6.93 0.12 -3.78
CA VAL A 66 6.06 1.26 -3.54
C VAL A 66 4.98 1.25 -4.60
N ILE A 67 3.73 1.42 -4.17
CA ILE A 67 2.62 1.72 -5.04
C ILE A 67 2.15 3.12 -4.69
N ILE A 68 2.10 4.01 -5.68
CA ILE A 68 1.48 5.32 -5.54
C ILE A 68 0.06 5.18 -6.05
N VAL A 69 -0.91 5.63 -5.27
CA VAL A 69 -2.33 5.57 -5.63
C VAL A 69 -2.98 6.92 -5.35
N ASP A 70 -4.09 7.18 -6.02
CA ASP A 70 -4.94 8.32 -5.71
C ASP A 70 -5.53 8.18 -4.31
N LYS A 71 -5.60 9.30 -3.60
CA LYS A 71 -5.99 9.35 -2.20
C LYS A 71 -7.50 9.43 -2.08
N LEU A 72 -8.07 8.43 -1.45
CA LEU A 72 -9.47 8.44 -1.06
C LEU A 72 -9.59 8.95 0.38
N GLY A 73 -9.88 10.25 0.53
CA GLY A 73 -10.00 10.94 1.81
C GLY A 73 -8.66 11.08 2.54
N SER A 74 -8.39 10.17 3.49
CA SER A 74 -7.12 10.12 4.25
C SER A 74 -6.25 8.93 3.83
N LYS A 75 -4.92 9.05 4.04
CA LYS A 75 -3.98 7.95 3.72
C LYS A 75 -4.36 6.64 4.41
N SER A 76 -4.78 6.70 5.66
CA SER A 76 -5.20 5.51 6.42
C SER A 76 -6.49 4.90 5.86
N GLN A 77 -7.47 5.72 5.46
CA GLN A 77 -8.69 5.23 4.83
C GLN A 77 -8.42 4.56 3.48
N THR A 78 -7.57 5.17 2.63
CA THR A 78 -7.19 4.58 1.35
C THR A 78 -6.53 3.21 1.53
N ILE A 79 -5.56 3.11 2.44
CA ILE A 79 -4.89 1.84 2.78
C ILE A 79 -5.89 0.81 3.32
N LYS A 80 -6.82 1.24 4.18
CA LYS A 80 -7.84 0.35 4.76
C LYS A 80 -8.77 -0.21 3.69
N LYS A 81 -9.31 0.63 2.79
CA LYS A 81 -10.20 0.20 1.70
C LYS A 81 -9.54 -0.79 0.76
N ILE A 82 -8.28 -0.54 0.38
CA ILE A 82 -7.52 -1.48 -0.47
C ILE A 82 -7.41 -2.84 0.23
N MET A 83 -7.11 -2.85 1.52
CA MET A 83 -7.01 -4.12 2.26
C MET A 83 -8.35 -4.82 2.46
N GLU A 84 -9.42 -4.07 2.72
CA GLU A 84 -10.77 -4.60 2.80
C GLU A 84 -11.16 -5.27 1.48
N TYR A 85 -10.86 -4.64 0.33
CA TYR A 85 -11.07 -5.22 -0.99
C TYR A 85 -10.26 -6.50 -1.21
N ILE A 86 -8.97 -6.51 -0.85
CA ILE A 86 -8.14 -7.71 -0.99
C ILE A 86 -8.65 -8.86 -0.11
N GLN A 87 -9.15 -8.56 1.09
CA GLN A 87 -9.66 -9.57 2.01
C GLN A 87 -11.06 -10.07 1.64
N SER A 88 -11.89 -9.24 0.98
CA SER A 88 -13.22 -9.64 0.52
C SER A 88 -13.18 -10.56 -0.70
N GLN A 89 -12.11 -10.50 -1.49
CA GLN A 89 -11.92 -11.41 -2.61
C GLN A 89 -11.52 -12.80 -2.08
N PRO A 90 -12.28 -13.88 -2.38
CA PRO A 90 -11.89 -15.22 -2.00
C PRO A 90 -10.56 -15.55 -2.69
N LYS A 91 -9.57 -15.98 -1.92
CA LYS A 91 -8.33 -16.56 -2.47
C LYS A 91 -8.73 -17.81 -3.25
N LYS A 92 -8.78 -17.69 -4.56
CA LYS A 92 -9.00 -18.80 -5.49
C LYS A 92 -7.75 -19.68 -5.53
#